data_AF-A0AAU7EEQ6-F1
#
_entry.id   AF-A0AAU7EEQ6-F1
#
_cell.length_a   1.000
_cell.length_b   1.000
_cell.length_c   1.000
_cell.angle_alpha   90.00
_cell.angle_beta   90.00
_cell.angle_gamma   90.00
#
_symmetry.space_group_name_H-M   'P 1'
#
loop_
_entity.id
_entity.type
_entity.pdbx_description
1 polymer ?
#
loop_
_entity_poly.entity_id
_entity_poly.type
_entity_poly.pdbx_seq_one_letter_code
_entity_poly.pdbx_strand_id
1 'polypeptide(L)'
;MNFKNITSQIDTNEFEKIKTFILKNGDKMTYRNFDSNNPHYKFENCDAFLGSDIGQKNIHNDPEISDFNQLTIADWNSDVKYYELIIIRKGSLKENKAWVRKGMKENHVYLVDDDGKGLELIENNLPNYLKRIKEEINSH
;
A
#
# COMPACT_ATOMS: atom_id res chain seq x y z
N MET A 1 -14.98 2.93 -7.24
CA MET A 1 -13.53 2.73 -7.10
C MET A 1 -12.84 3.14 -8.40
N ASN A 2 -12.16 4.27 -8.36
CA ASN A 2 -11.30 4.73 -9.44
C ASN A 2 -9.85 4.40 -9.10
N PHE A 3 -8.98 4.28 -10.11
CA PHE A 3 -7.54 4.13 -9.88
C PHE A 3 -6.74 5.01 -10.85
N LYS A 4 -5.53 5.39 -10.43
CA LYS A 4 -4.58 6.14 -11.26
C LYS A 4 -3.20 5.50 -11.18
N ASN A 5 -2.54 5.39 -12.32
CA ASN A 5 -1.16 4.93 -12.40
C ASN A 5 -0.24 6.01 -11.82
N ILE A 6 0.53 5.65 -10.79
CA ILE A 6 1.46 6.53 -10.09
C ILE A 6 2.91 6.00 -10.11
N THR A 7 3.23 5.09 -11.04
CA THR A 7 4.57 4.49 -11.15
C THR A 7 5.69 5.53 -11.27
N SER A 8 5.41 6.73 -11.79
CA SER A 8 6.39 7.83 -11.85
C SER A 8 6.68 8.49 -10.49
N GLN A 9 5.82 8.31 -9.48
CA GLN A 9 6.01 8.82 -8.11
C GLN A 9 6.60 7.76 -7.18
N ILE A 10 6.19 6.51 -7.39
CA ILE A 10 6.69 5.32 -6.69
C ILE A 10 6.72 4.15 -7.65
N ASP A 11 7.91 3.68 -8.00
CA ASP A 11 8.05 2.52 -8.86
C ASP A 11 7.88 1.20 -8.10
N THR A 12 7.87 0.08 -8.82
CA THR A 12 7.72 -1.24 -8.19
C THR A 12 8.88 -1.58 -7.25
N ASN A 13 10.11 -1.14 -7.54
CA ASN A 13 11.27 -1.42 -6.70
C ASN A 13 11.21 -0.62 -5.40
N GLU A 14 10.77 0.63 -5.46
CA GLU A 14 10.56 1.48 -4.30
C GLU A 14 9.44 0.91 -3.41
N PHE A 15 8.34 0.45 -4.00
CA PHE A 15 7.29 -0.25 -3.26
C PHE A 15 7.84 -1.49 -2.54
N GLU A 16 8.64 -2.33 -3.24
CA GLU A 16 9.25 -3.52 -2.63
C GLU A 16 10.19 -3.19 -1.47
N LYS A 17 10.95 -2.09 -1.58
CA LYS A 17 11.82 -1.62 -0.50
C LYS A 17 11.01 -1.23 0.73
N ILE A 18 9.91 -0.49 0.55
CA ILE A 18 9.01 -0.11 1.64
C ILE A 18 8.40 -1.37 2.28
N LYS A 19 7.87 -2.28 1.46
CA LYS A 19 7.31 -3.56 1.92
C LYS A 19 8.31 -4.35 2.76
N THR A 20 9.52 -4.54 2.24
CA THR A 20 10.60 -5.28 2.92
C THR A 20 11.01 -4.60 4.23
N PHE A 21 11.09 -3.26 4.23
CA PHE A 21 11.40 -2.50 5.43
C PHE A 21 10.35 -2.69 6.52
N ILE A 22 9.06 -2.56 6.19
CA ILE A 22 7.96 -2.75 7.14
C ILE A 22 7.97 -4.17 7.69
N LEU A 23 8.14 -5.19 6.84
CA LEU A 23 8.19 -6.59 7.28
C LEU A 23 9.36 -6.89 8.24
N LYS A 24 10.48 -6.17 8.09
CA LYS A 24 11.70 -6.38 8.89
C LYS A 24 11.71 -5.57 10.19
N ASN A 25 11.25 -4.32 10.14
CA ASN A 25 11.42 -3.35 11.22
C ASN A 25 10.10 -2.94 11.88
N GLY A 26 8.97 -3.37 11.33
CA GLY A 26 7.63 -3.06 11.81
C GLY A 26 7.13 -3.98 12.91
N ASP A 27 5.90 -3.70 13.32
CA ASP A 27 5.11 -4.52 14.22
C ASP A 27 3.82 -4.99 13.53
N LYS A 28 2.85 -5.48 14.31
CA LYS A 28 1.54 -5.92 13.82
C LYS A 28 0.46 -5.07 14.44
N MET A 29 -0.42 -4.51 13.61
CA MET A 29 -1.53 -3.69 14.06
C MET A 29 -2.77 -3.96 13.20
N THR A 30 -3.96 -3.87 13.80
CA THR A 30 -5.23 -3.97 13.09
C THR A 30 -5.78 -2.56 12.84
N TYR A 31 -6.09 -2.21 11.59
CA TYR A 31 -6.53 -0.85 11.24
C TYR A 31 -7.92 -0.78 10.59
N ARG A 32 -8.50 -1.91 10.14
CA ARG A 32 -9.83 -1.96 9.52
C ARG A 32 -10.58 -3.25 9.85
N ASN A 33 -11.90 -3.23 9.76
CA ASN A 33 -12.78 -4.39 10.03
C ASN A 33 -12.86 -5.36 8.83
N PHE A 34 -11.72 -5.65 8.20
CA PHE A 34 -11.63 -6.57 7.05
C PHE A 34 -10.62 -7.70 7.31
N ASP A 35 -9.52 -7.37 7.96
CA ASP A 35 -8.37 -8.19 8.29
C ASP A 35 -7.76 -7.74 9.63
N SER A 36 -6.83 -8.53 10.17
CA SER A 36 -6.12 -8.23 11.42
C SER A 36 -4.63 -8.52 11.29
N ASN A 37 -3.85 -8.07 12.29
CA ASN A 37 -2.41 -8.32 12.39
C ASN A 37 -1.61 -7.86 11.15
N ASN A 38 -2.05 -6.78 10.49
CA ASN A 38 -1.35 -6.23 9.35
C ASN A 38 0.08 -5.85 9.75
N PRO A 39 1.10 -6.23 8.94
CA PRO A 39 2.42 -5.65 9.09
C PRO A 39 2.32 -4.14 9.02
N HIS A 40 2.91 -3.48 10.00
CA HIS A 40 2.72 -2.07 10.26
C HIS A 40 4.04 -1.41 10.62
N TYR A 41 4.22 -0.16 10.19
CA TYR A 41 5.30 0.69 10.66
C TYR A 41 4.82 2.13 10.81
N LYS A 42 5.18 2.76 11.93
CA LYS A 42 4.91 4.17 12.20
C LYS A 42 6.07 5.03 11.74
N PHE A 43 5.89 5.72 10.61
CA PHE A 43 6.80 6.77 10.15
C PHE A 43 6.54 8.08 10.89
N GLU A 44 7.44 9.06 10.75
CA GLU A 44 7.34 10.36 11.44
C GLU A 44 5.97 11.04 11.25
N ASN A 45 5.38 10.98 10.04
CA ASN A 45 4.16 11.72 9.69
C ASN A 45 2.97 10.84 9.26
N CYS A 46 3.10 9.51 9.33
CA CYS A 46 2.03 8.59 8.95
C CYS A 46 2.29 7.18 9.47
N ASP A 47 1.24 6.38 9.55
CA ASP A 47 1.34 4.94 9.75
C ASP A 47 1.23 4.25 8.38
N ALA A 48 1.98 3.17 8.18
CA ALA A 48 1.94 2.38 6.95
C ALA A 48 1.55 0.94 7.25
N PHE A 49 0.61 0.40 6.49
CA PHE A 49 0.08 -0.95 6.66
C PHE A 49 0.19 -1.75 5.38
N LEU A 50 0.52 -3.04 5.50
CA LEU A 50 0.48 -3.99 4.39
C LEU A 50 -0.81 -4.81 4.41
N GLY A 51 -1.46 -4.94 3.25
CA GLY A 51 -2.65 -5.73 3.04
C GLY A 51 -2.39 -6.92 2.10
N SER A 52 -2.91 -8.09 2.46
CA SER A 52 -2.64 -9.33 1.71
C SER A 52 -3.16 -9.32 0.27
N ASP A 53 -2.39 -9.86 -0.67
CA ASP A 53 -2.74 -10.03 -2.08
C ASP A 53 -3.79 -11.13 -2.35
N ILE A 54 -4.21 -11.86 -1.32
CA ILE A 54 -5.31 -12.84 -1.40
C ILE A 54 -6.52 -12.46 -0.52
N GLY A 55 -6.55 -11.22 -0.03
CA GLY A 55 -7.68 -10.66 0.72
C GLY A 55 -8.02 -11.49 1.96
N GLN A 56 -9.31 -11.72 2.22
CA GLN A 56 -9.76 -12.45 3.42
C GLN A 56 -9.31 -13.91 3.50
N LYS A 57 -8.76 -14.49 2.42
CA LYS A 57 -8.11 -15.81 2.51
C LYS A 57 -6.85 -15.78 3.38
N ASN A 58 -6.31 -14.59 3.65
CA ASN A 58 -5.26 -14.36 4.63
C ASN A 58 -5.68 -13.25 5.61
N ILE A 59 -6.80 -13.47 6.32
CA ILE A 59 -7.37 -12.49 7.25
C ILE A 59 -6.44 -12.10 8.41
N HIS A 60 -5.42 -12.90 8.71
CA HIS A 60 -4.43 -12.64 9.75
C HIS A 60 -3.09 -12.10 9.23
N ASN A 61 -3.00 -11.77 7.94
CA ASN A 61 -1.83 -11.21 7.28
C ASN A 61 -0.53 -12.01 7.56
N ASP A 62 -0.63 -13.33 7.44
CA ASP A 62 0.52 -14.22 7.51
C ASP A 62 1.46 -13.96 6.31
N PRO A 63 2.73 -13.58 6.55
CA PRO A 63 3.68 -13.30 5.49
C PRO A 63 4.13 -14.54 4.71
N GLU A 64 3.94 -15.75 5.22
CA GLU A 64 4.35 -16.98 4.52
C GLU A 64 3.48 -17.29 3.30
N ILE A 65 2.27 -16.74 3.24
CA ILE A 65 1.27 -17.04 2.22
C ILE A 65 0.82 -15.80 1.43
N SER A 66 1.51 -14.67 1.59
CA SER A 66 1.12 -13.38 1.01
C SER A 66 2.33 -12.59 0.54
N ASP A 67 2.22 -12.01 -0.66
CA ASP A 67 3.23 -11.12 -1.25
C ASP A 67 2.90 -9.63 -1.01
N PHE A 68 1.81 -9.37 -0.27
CA PHE A 68 1.32 -8.05 0.17
C PHE A 68 1.30 -7.01 -0.96
N ASN A 69 0.25 -7.05 -1.77
CA ASN A 69 0.12 -6.15 -2.92
C ASN A 69 -0.46 -4.78 -2.56
N GLN A 70 -1.00 -4.62 -1.35
CA GLN A 70 -1.58 -3.36 -0.88
C GLN A 70 -0.65 -2.72 0.16
N LEU A 71 -0.33 -1.45 -0.06
CA LEU A 71 0.27 -0.54 0.92
C LEU A 71 -0.75 0.55 1.23
N THR A 72 -1.11 0.69 2.50
CA THR A 72 -1.99 1.78 2.96
C THR A 72 -1.17 2.74 3.79
N ILE A 73 -1.14 4.00 3.39
CA ILE A 73 -0.59 5.09 4.20
C ILE A 73 -1.76 5.74 4.92
N ALA A 74 -1.68 5.79 6.25
CA ALA A 74 -2.69 6.36 7.12
C ALA A 74 -2.17 7.62 7.83
N ASP A 75 -2.87 8.73 7.66
CA ASP A 75 -2.68 9.93 8.45
C ASP A 75 -3.95 10.20 9.25
N TRP A 76 -3.93 9.80 10.53
CA TRP A 76 -5.08 9.89 11.42
C TRP A 76 -5.53 11.32 11.71
N ASN A 77 -4.65 12.30 11.47
CA ASN A 77 -4.88 13.73 11.75
C ASN A 77 -5.28 14.52 10.49
N SER A 78 -5.35 13.87 9.32
CA SER A 78 -5.72 14.50 8.05
C SER A 78 -7.18 14.29 7.67
N ASP A 79 -7.74 15.19 6.85
CA ASP A 79 -9.08 15.04 6.26
C ASP A 79 -9.16 13.85 5.28
N VAL A 80 -8.04 13.59 4.59
CA VAL A 80 -7.82 12.41 3.75
C VAL A 80 -6.96 11.45 4.55
N LYS A 81 -7.62 10.52 5.23
CA LYS A 81 -6.97 9.62 6.19
C LYS A 81 -6.18 8.50 5.54
N TYR A 82 -6.60 8.01 4.38
CA TYR A 82 -6.03 6.81 3.78
C TYR A 82 -5.61 7.07 2.33
N TYR A 83 -4.42 6.59 2.01
CA TYR A 83 -3.87 6.55 0.65
C TYR A 83 -3.54 5.10 0.35
N GLU A 84 -4.31 4.48 -0.55
CA GLU A 84 -4.15 3.06 -0.88
C GLU A 84 -3.39 2.88 -2.18
N LEU A 85 -2.27 2.16 -2.10
CA LEU A 85 -1.38 1.89 -3.20
C LEU A 85 -1.39 0.38 -3.50
N ILE A 86 -1.61 0.02 -4.76
CA ILE A 86 -1.60 -1.37 -5.24
C ILE A 86 -0.46 -1.57 -6.22
N ILE A 87 0.45 -2.50 -5.92
CA ILE A 87 1.46 -2.97 -6.87
C ILE A 87 0.90 -4.11 -7.73
N ILE A 88 1.15 -4.04 -9.05
CA ILE A 88 0.84 -5.12 -9.99
C ILE A 88 2.16 -5.64 -10.55
N ARG A 89 2.62 -6.79 -10.06
CA ARG A 89 3.86 -7.42 -10.54
C ARG A 89 3.64 -8.14 -11.85
N LYS A 90 4.73 -8.46 -12.54
CA LYS A 90 4.71 -9.38 -13.66
C LYS A 90 4.12 -10.73 -13.23
N GLY A 91 3.12 -11.22 -13.97
CA GLY A 91 2.38 -12.45 -13.64
C GLY A 91 1.14 -12.23 -12.77
N SER A 92 1.03 -11.12 -12.02
CA SER A 92 -0.08 -10.91 -11.08
C SER A 92 -1.45 -10.88 -11.73
N LEU A 93 -1.56 -10.48 -13.01
CA LEU A 93 -2.83 -10.45 -13.73
C LEU A 93 -3.40 -11.85 -14.02
N LYS A 94 -2.56 -12.90 -13.97
CA LYS A 94 -2.99 -14.29 -14.21
C LYS A 94 -3.54 -14.96 -12.94
N GLU A 95 -3.20 -14.45 -11.76
CA GLU A 95 -3.36 -15.16 -10.49
C GLU A 95 -4.64 -14.81 -9.72
N ASN A 96 -5.58 -14.07 -10.33
CA ASN A 96 -6.82 -13.60 -9.68
C ASN A 96 -6.59 -13.02 -8.26
N LYS A 97 -5.53 -12.22 -8.14
CA LYS A 97 -5.13 -11.58 -6.88
C LYS A 97 -6.22 -10.60 -6.43
N ALA A 98 -6.32 -10.44 -5.11
CA ALA A 98 -7.09 -9.36 -4.52
C ALA A 98 -6.57 -8.01 -5.06
N TRP A 99 -7.46 -7.01 -5.06
CA TRP A 99 -7.18 -5.62 -5.45
C TRP A 99 -6.91 -5.36 -6.95
N VAL A 100 -6.62 -6.39 -7.74
CA VAL A 100 -6.44 -6.24 -9.20
C VAL A 100 -7.77 -5.86 -9.86
N ARG A 101 -7.75 -4.83 -10.69
CA ARG A 101 -8.92 -4.33 -11.43
C ARG A 101 -8.69 -4.35 -12.94
N LYS A 102 -9.79 -4.41 -13.69
CA LYS A 102 -9.77 -4.33 -15.15
C LYS A 102 -9.12 -3.00 -15.58
N GLY A 103 -8.12 -3.08 -16.44
CA GLY A 103 -7.39 -1.91 -16.97
C GLY A 103 -6.05 -1.65 -16.28
N MET A 104 -5.78 -2.27 -15.13
CA MET A 104 -4.44 -2.28 -14.55
C MET A 104 -3.46 -3.09 -15.41
N LYS A 105 -2.19 -2.70 -15.40
CA LYS A 105 -1.11 -3.30 -16.17
C LYS A 105 -0.01 -3.78 -15.23
N GLU A 106 0.68 -4.84 -15.62
CA GLU A 106 1.85 -5.35 -14.90
C GLU A 106 2.99 -4.33 -14.87
N ASN A 107 3.85 -4.45 -13.85
CA ASN A 107 4.98 -3.56 -13.56
C ASN A 107 4.55 -2.12 -13.31
N HIS A 108 3.42 -1.93 -12.64
CA HIS A 108 2.92 -0.62 -12.27
C HIS A 108 2.46 -0.58 -10.82
N VAL A 109 2.46 0.64 -10.27
CA VAL A 109 1.85 0.96 -8.98
C VAL A 109 0.68 1.90 -9.22
N TYR A 110 -0.44 1.60 -8.57
CA TYR A 110 -1.68 2.34 -8.71
C TYR A 110 -2.11 2.96 -7.39
N LEU A 111 -2.51 4.22 -7.42
CA LEU A 111 -3.29 4.84 -6.37
C LEU A 111 -4.76 4.48 -6.57
N VAL A 112 -5.44 4.12 -5.50
CA VAL A 112 -6.85 3.72 -5.49
C VAL A 112 -7.67 4.69 -4.65
N ASP A 113 -8.88 4.98 -5.13
CA ASP A 113 -9.89 5.73 -4.39
C ASP A 113 -11.12 4.83 -4.16
N ASP A 114 -11.10 4.13 -3.02
CA ASP A 114 -12.19 3.26 -2.57
C ASP A 114 -13.33 4.05 -1.92
N ASP A 115 -12.99 5.12 -1.19
CA ASP A 115 -13.94 5.95 -0.43
C ASP A 115 -14.60 7.08 -1.26
N GLY A 116 -14.20 7.25 -2.53
CA GLY A 116 -14.74 8.28 -3.42
C GLY A 116 -14.34 9.71 -3.03
N LYS A 117 -13.17 9.87 -2.40
CA LYS A 117 -12.60 11.15 -1.95
C LYS A 117 -12.06 11.99 -3.11
N GLY A 118 -11.82 11.36 -4.26
CA GLY A 118 -11.28 11.98 -5.47
C GLY A 118 -9.78 11.73 -5.61
N LEU A 119 -9.38 11.04 -6.68
CA LEU A 119 -7.98 10.69 -6.96
C LEU A 119 -7.05 11.90 -7.03
N GLU A 120 -7.49 13.04 -7.56
CA GLU A 120 -6.65 14.26 -7.64
C GLU A 120 -6.28 14.79 -6.26
N LEU A 121 -7.24 14.80 -5.32
CA LEU A 121 -7.00 15.27 -3.96
C LEU A 121 -6.01 14.34 -3.23
N ILE A 122 -6.21 13.02 -3.35
CA ILE A 122 -5.35 12.01 -2.74
C ILE A 122 -3.94 12.07 -3.35
N GLU A 123 -3.84 12.18 -4.67
CA GLU A 123 -2.54 12.23 -5.36
C GLU A 123 -1.73 13.48 -5.01
N ASN A 124 -2.37 14.65 -4.86
CA ASN A 124 -1.65 15.90 -4.56
C ASN A 124 -0.91 15.87 -3.22
N ASN A 125 -1.42 15.13 -2.23
CA ASN A 125 -0.81 15.03 -0.90
C ASN A 125 0.18 13.86 -0.78
N LEU A 126 0.06 12.84 -1.63
CA LEU A 126 0.86 11.61 -1.58
C LEU A 126 2.39 11.85 -1.60
N PRO A 127 2.96 12.76 -2.43
CA PRO A 127 4.40 12.98 -2.48
C PRO A 127 5.05 13.33 -1.14
N ASN A 128 4.33 14.04 -0.25
CA ASN A 128 4.85 14.41 1.07
C ASN A 128 5.07 13.18 1.94
N TYR A 129 4.14 12.23 1.94
CA TYR A 129 4.29 10.97 2.68
C TYR A 129 5.36 10.07 2.06
N LEU A 130 5.36 9.91 0.73
CA LEU A 130 6.37 9.11 0.03
C LEU A 130 7.79 9.63 0.28
N LYS A 131 7.98 10.95 0.31
CA LYS A 131 9.27 11.55 0.61
C LYS A 131 9.77 11.15 2.00
N ARG A 132 8.92 11.27 3.04
CA ARG A 132 9.30 10.93 4.42
C ARG A 132 9.60 9.45 4.59
N ILE A 133 8.76 8.59 4.02
CA ILE A 133 8.98 7.14 4.01
C ILE A 133 10.35 6.82 3.38
N LYS A 134 10.67 7.42 2.22
CA LYS A 134 11.95 7.20 1.53
C LYS A 134 13.15 7.72 2.34
N GLU A 135 13.03 8.89 2.97
CA GLU A 135 14.08 9.45 3.84
C GLU A 135 14.40 8.52 5.02
N GLU A 136 13.36 8.04 5.70
CA GLU A 136 13.51 7.19 6.89
C GLU A 136 14.04 5.79 6.57
N ILE A 137 13.63 5.20 5.45
CA ILE A 137 14.17 3.91 4.98
C ILE A 137 15.66 4.02 4.65
N ASN A 138 16.10 5.14 4.07
CA ASN A 138 17.50 5.35 3.69
C ASN A 138 18.41 5.70 4.88
N SER A 139 17.86 6.06 6.03
CA SER A 139 18.63 6.36 7.24
C SER A 139 18.84 5.16 8.17
N HIS A 140 18.27 3.99 7.83
CA HIS A 140 18.44 2.72 8.55
C HIS A 140 19.46 1.81 7.84
#